data_AF-A0A7C6Z074-F1
#
_entry.id   AF-A0A7C6Z074-F1
#
_cell.length_a   1.000
_cell.length_b   1.000
_cell.length_c   1.000
_cell.angle_alpha   90.00
_cell.angle_beta   90.00
_cell.angle_gamma   90.00
#
_symmetry.space_group_name_H-M   'P 1'
#
loop_
_entity.id
_entity.type
_entity.pdbx_description
1 polymer ?
#
loop_
_entity_poly.entity_id
_entity_poly.type
_entity_poly.pdbx_seq_one_letter_code
_entity_poly.pdbx_strand_id
1 'polypeptide(L)' 'MGIIDKPHDKFFKENMSNIDTAKDFMLNYLPKDILKIIDLDSLSLEKDSFIDEKYLFSKE' A
#
# COMPACT_ATOMS: atom_id res chain seq x y z
N MET A 1 15.41 -10.03 22.60
CA MET A 1 14.06 -9.94 22.02
C MET A 1 14.08 -8.81 21.03
N GLY A 2 14.24 -9.09 19.74
CA GLY A 2 14.30 -8.04 18.72
C GLY A 2 12.96 -7.33 18.70
N ILE A 3 12.97 -6.03 18.98
CA ILE A 3 11.81 -5.17 18.76
C ILE A 3 11.46 -5.38 17.29
N ILE A 4 10.27 -5.91 17.00
CA ILE A 4 9.77 -5.88 15.63
C ILE A 4 9.64 -4.39 15.36
N ASP A 5 10.58 -3.83 14.61
CA ASP A 5 10.71 -2.38 14.46
C ASP A 5 9.45 -1.78 13.79
N LYS A 6 8.70 -2.62 13.05
CA LYS A 6 7.45 -2.26 12.38
C LYS A 6 6.48 -3.45 12.19
N PRO A 7 5.80 -3.95 13.24
CA PRO A 7 4.86 -5.06 13.12
C PRO A 7 3.68 -4.70 12.22
N HIS A 8 3.25 -3.44 12.26
CA HIS A 8 2.24 -2.88 11.37
C HIS A 8 2.68 -2.93 9.90
N ASP A 9 3.95 -2.66 9.62
CA ASP A 9 4.50 -2.60 8.26
C ASP A 9 4.64 -3.99 7.67
N LYS A 10 5.03 -4.99 8.46
CA LYS A 10 5.03 -6.39 8.04
C LYS A 10 3.61 -6.87 7.74
N PHE A 11 2.68 -6.65 8.66
CA PHE A 11 1.28 -7.02 8.48
C PHE A 11 0.69 -6.36 7.22
N PHE A 12 0.93 -5.07 7.05
CA PHE A 12 0.46 -4.32 5.89
C PHE A 12 1.05 -4.86 4.59
N LYS A 13 2.36 -5.12 4.54
CA LYS A 13 3.03 -5.71 3.37
C LYS A 13 2.50 -7.11 3.04
N GLU A 14 2.27 -7.96 4.04
CA GLU A 14 1.72 -9.31 3.80
C GLU A 14 0.28 -9.24 3.25
N ASN A 15 -0.56 -8.37 3.79
CA ASN A 15 -1.94 -8.20 3.30
C ASN A 15 -1.98 -7.53 1.92
N MET A 16 -1.16 -6.50 1.68
CA MET A 16 -1.09 -5.79 0.40
C MET A 16 -0.32 -6.55 -0.69
N SER A 17 0.43 -7.59 -0.32
CA SER A 17 1.03 -8.55 -1.27
C SER A 17 -0.01 -9.46 -1.91
N ASN A 18 -1.25 -9.46 -1.44
CA ASN A 18 -2.35 -10.12 -2.14
C ASN A 18 -3.29 -9.03 -2.68
N ILE A 19 -3.40 -8.94 -4.01
CA ILE A 19 -4.23 -7.94 -4.69
C ILE A 19 -5.70 -8.07 -4.26
N ASP A 20 -6.22 -9.29 -4.09
CA ASP A 20 -7.60 -9.50 -3.65
C ASP A 20 -7.81 -8.95 -2.23
N THR A 21 -6.90 -9.26 -1.31
CA THR A 21 -6.93 -8.74 0.07
C THR A 21 -6.75 -7.23 0.12
N ALA A 22 -5.89 -6.66 -0.74
CA ALA A 22 -5.67 -5.23 -0.85
C ALA A 22 -6.92 -4.50 -1.36
N LYS A 23 -7.58 -5.03 -2.39
CA LYS A 23 -8.85 -4.50 -2.91
C LYS A 23 -9.94 -4.54 -1.84
N ASP A 24 -10.09 -5.66 -1.14
CA ASP A 24 -11.04 -5.78 -0.04
C ASP A 24 -10.75 -4.77 1.08
N PHE A 25 -9.48 -4.58 1.44
CA PHE A 25 -9.09 -3.57 2.42
C PHE A 25 -9.50 -2.17 1.96
N MET A 26 -9.19 -1.80 0.72
CA MET A 26 -9.58 -0.52 0.15
C MET A 26 -11.11 -0.34 0.18
N LEU A 27 -11.89 -1.35 -0.21
CA LEU A 27 -13.36 -1.29 -0.21
C LEU A 27 -13.96 -1.17 1.20
N ASN A 28 -13.37 -1.83 2.20
CA ASN A 28 -13.88 -1.83 3.58
C ASN A 28 -13.49 -0.58 4.36
N TYR A 29 -12.33 0.01 4.07
CA TYR A 29 -11.78 1.12 4.86
C TYR A 29 -11.85 2.49 4.17
N LEU A 30 -12.01 2.56 2.85
CA LEU A 30 -12.15 3.86 2.16
C LEU A 30 -13.61 4.32 2.10
N PRO A 31 -13.86 5.63 2.28
CA PRO A 31 -15.15 6.24 1.99
C PRO A 31 -15.55 6.06 0.53
N LYS A 32 -16.85 5.94 0.27
CA LYS A 32 -17.41 5.76 -1.08
C LYS A 32 -17.01 6.86 -2.07
N ASP A 33 -16.79 8.08 -1.59
CA ASP A 33 -16.38 9.20 -2.43
C ASP A 33 -14.97 9.02 -2.98
N ILE A 34 -14.08 8.39 -2.21
CA ILE A 34 -12.72 8.07 -2.66
C ILE A 34 -12.75 6.82 -3.57
N LEU A 35 -13.55 5.81 -3.24
CA LEU A 35 -13.71 4.62 -4.07
C LEU A 35 -14.24 4.91 -5.48
N LYS A 36 -14.98 6.01 -5.67
CA LYS A 36 -15.47 6.44 -7.00
C LYS A 36 -14.39 7.02 -7.91
N ILE A 37 -13.30 7.53 -7.34
CA ILE A 37 -12.22 8.18 -8.08
C ILE A 37 -10.97 7.30 -8.19
N ILE A 38 -10.91 6.21 -7.42
CA ILE A 38 -9.82 5.24 -7.47
C ILE A 38 -10.20 4.10 -8.41
N ASP A 39 -9.27 3.73 -9.29
CA ASP A 39 -9.37 2.52 -10.10
C ASP A 39 -8.70 1.34 -9.39
N LEU A 40 -9.49 0.51 -8.70
CA LEU A 40 -9.01 -0.68 -8.03
C LEU A 40 -8.58 -1.80 -9.01
N ASP A 41 -8.96 -1.74 -10.28
CA ASP A 41 -8.53 -2.75 -11.27
C ASP A 41 -7.13 -2.48 -11.81
N SER A 42 -6.65 -1.23 -11.66
CA SER A 42 -5.24 -0.87 -11.90
C SER A 42 -4.27 -1.35 -10.80
N LEU A 43 -4.79 -1.88 -9.69
CA LEU A 43 -3.97 -2.28 -8.54
C LEU A 43 -3.06 -3.46 -8.92
N SER A 44 -1.75 -3.24 -8.86
CA SER A 44 -0.74 -4.24 -9.16
C SER A 44 0.29 -4.31 -8.04
N LEU A 45 0.84 -5.50 -7.83
CA LEU A 45 1.85 -5.73 -6.81
C LEU A 45 3.19 -5.25 -7.32
N GLU A 46 3.69 -4.16 -6.75
CA GLU A 46 5.04 -3.69 -7.02
C GLU A 46 6.02 -4.25 -5.98
N LYS A 47 7.01 -5.01 -6.46
CA LYS A 47 7.99 -5.69 -5.57
C LYS A 47 9.16 -4.79 -5.18
N ASP A 48 9.46 -3.78 -5.99
CA ASP A 48 10.48 -2.80 -5.68
C ASP A 48 9.76 -1.52 -5.25
N SER A 49 10.21 -0.93 -4.15
CA SER A 49 9.64 0.32 -3.66
C SER A 49 9.79 1.38 -4.75
N PHE A 50 8.73 1.73 -5.47
CA PHE A 50 8.73 2.85 -6.40
C PHE A 50 8.88 4.15 -5.61
N ILE A 51 10.13 4.51 -5.34
CA ILE A 51 10.44 5.92 -5.09
C ILE A 51 10.38 6.54 -6.48
N ASP A 52 9.21 7.08 -6.82
CA ASP A 52 9.02 7.97 -7.95
C ASP A 52 10.24 8.93 -7.96
N GLU A 53 11.03 8.96 -9.04
CA GLU A 53 12.34 9.64 -9.07
C GLU A 53 12.23 11.11 -8.61
N LYS A 54 11.03 11.71 -8.76
CA LYS A 54 10.73 13.06 -8.29
C LYS A 54 10.85 13.24 -6.76
N TYR A 55 10.76 12.17 -5.98
CA TYR A 55 10.90 12.19 -4.52
C TYR A 55 12.28 11.72 -4.05
N LEU A 56 13.17 11.27 -4.94
CA LEU A 56 14.51 10.81 -4.59
C LEU A 56 15.43 11.95 -4.11
N PHE A 57 15.07 13.21 -4.39
CA PHE A 57 15.90 14.38 -4.09
C PHE A 57 15.45 15.21 -2.87
N SER A 58 14.43 14.79 -2.12
CA SER A 58 14.06 15.50 -0.88
C SER A 58 14.89 14.99 0.30
N LYS A 59 16.20 15.17 0.23
CA LYS A 59 17.11 14.99 1.37
C LYS A 59 18.04 16.20 1.44
N GLU A 60 17.51 17.31 1.96
CA GLU A 60 18.33 18.37 2.56
C GLU A 60 18.55 18.06 4.05
#